data_AF-A0A9X2SIA9-F1
#
_entry.id   AF-A0A9X2SIA9-F1
#
_cell.length_a   1.000
_cell.length_b   1.000
_cell.length_c   1.000
_cell.angle_alpha   90.00
_cell.angle_beta   90.00
_cell.angle_gamma   90.00
#
_symmetry.space_group_name_H-M   'P 1'
#
loop_
_entity.id
_entity.type
_entity.pdbx_description
1 polymer ?
#
loop_
_entity_poly.entity_id
_entity_poly.type
_entity_poly.pdbx_seq_one_letter_code
_entity_poly.pdbx_strand_id
1 'polypeptide(L)'
;MALFWRHLWLPKAVSFTRPSLAPNMMQHTEWTLRALDGLGLSLRTRMQEALALHSLVLNAALSTADEMEAEQETGVTLARWLQTQQTRTEELLASGRFPLLAQVHEEMVPDLDELFEYCLDRHLDGFAILVAEQEARRVGEPK
;
A
#
# COMPACT_ATOMS: atom_id res chain seq x y z
N MET A 1 0.29 -0.67 10.90
CA MET A 1 0.37 -2.15 10.76
C MET A 1 -0.09 -2.92 11.99
N ALA A 2 0.46 -2.67 13.18
CA ALA A 2 0.17 -3.46 14.40
C ALA A 2 -1.31 -3.71 14.76
N LEU A 3 -2.23 -2.79 14.41
CA LEU A 3 -3.68 -2.99 14.65
C LEU A 3 -4.28 -4.09 13.77
N PHE A 4 -3.93 -4.13 12.48
CA PHE A 4 -4.42 -5.14 11.55
C PHE A 4 -3.81 -6.52 11.85
N TRP A 5 -2.57 -6.53 12.34
CA TRP A 5 -1.90 -7.76 12.76
C TRP A 5 -2.60 -8.43 13.96
N ARG A 6 -3.25 -7.64 14.83
CA ARG A 6 -4.05 -8.17 15.95
C ARG A 6 -5.46 -8.59 15.54
N HIS A 7 -5.97 -8.09 14.42
CA HIS A 7 -7.34 -8.29 13.96
C HIS A 7 -7.39 -8.42 12.43
N LEU A 8 -7.01 -9.59 11.91
CA LEU A 8 -6.88 -9.88 10.48
C LEU A 8 -8.19 -9.82 9.69
N TRP A 9 -9.34 -9.86 10.38
CA TRP A 9 -10.66 -9.65 9.79
C TRP A 9 -10.96 -8.17 9.50
N LEU A 10 -10.25 -7.25 10.16
CA LEU A 10 -10.54 -5.83 10.12
C LEU A 10 -10.28 -5.16 8.75
N PRO A 11 -9.21 -5.48 8.00
CA PRO A 11 -8.99 -4.91 6.68
C PRO A 11 -10.16 -5.19 5.73
N LYS A 12 -10.73 -6.41 5.78
CA LYS A 12 -11.87 -6.84 4.94
C LYS A 12 -13.17 -6.10 5.28
N ALA A 13 -13.26 -5.51 6.48
CA ALA A 13 -14.43 -4.75 6.93
C ALA A 13 -14.38 -3.26 6.58
N VAL A 14 -13.23 -2.72 6.14
CA VAL A 14 -13.11 -1.31 5.78
C VAL A 14 -13.53 -1.11 4.33
N SER A 15 -14.61 -0.34 4.12
CA SER A 15 -15.09 0.03 2.78
C SER A 15 -14.88 1.51 2.51
N PHE A 16 -14.12 1.83 1.46
CA PHE A 16 -14.00 3.21 0.96
C PHE A 16 -15.22 3.69 0.18
N THR A 17 -15.94 2.77 -0.46
CA THR A 17 -17.16 3.08 -1.22
C THR A 17 -18.38 3.26 -0.32
N ARG A 18 -18.34 2.70 0.90
CA ARG A 18 -19.34 2.86 1.96
C ARG A 18 -18.63 3.13 3.29
N PRO A 19 -18.07 4.33 3.49
CA PRO A 19 -17.27 4.63 4.66
C PRO A 19 -18.10 4.44 5.93
N SER A 20 -17.64 3.55 6.79
CA SER A 20 -18.16 3.43 8.15
C SER A 20 -17.71 4.66 8.93
N LEU A 21 -18.65 5.43 9.47
CA LEU A 21 -18.40 6.59 10.33
C LEU A 21 -17.98 6.17 11.74
N ALA A 22 -17.10 5.17 11.84
CA ALA A 22 -16.55 4.71 13.09
C ALA A 22 -15.66 5.82 13.68
N PRO A 23 -15.83 6.21 14.97
CA PRO A 23 -15.11 7.32 15.58
C PRO A 23 -13.58 7.25 15.42
N ASN A 24 -12.99 6.07 15.56
CA ASN A 24 -11.54 5.89 15.42
C ASN A 24 -11.06 6.12 13.97
N MET A 25 -11.85 5.73 12.97
CA MET A 25 -11.52 5.95 11.54
C MET A 25 -11.64 7.43 11.18
N MET A 26 -12.66 8.10 11.71
CA MET A 26 -12.81 9.54 11.57
C MET A 26 -11.66 10.29 12.24
N GLN A 27 -11.24 9.87 13.44
CA GLN A 27 -10.10 10.46 14.14
C GLN A 27 -8.78 10.28 13.39
N HIS A 28 -8.55 9.11 12.78
CA HIS A 28 -7.37 8.88 11.95
C HIS A 28 -7.37 9.77 10.70
N THR A 29 -8.53 9.90 10.04
CA THR A 29 -8.69 10.77 8.87
C THR A 29 -8.45 12.23 9.25
N GLU A 30 -9.05 12.70 10.34
CA GLU A 30 -8.85 14.06 10.87
C GLU A 30 -7.38 14.32 11.23
N TRP A 31 -6.70 13.38 11.89
CA TRP A 31 -5.28 13.49 12.21
C TRP A 31 -4.43 13.66 10.95
N THR A 32 -4.73 12.87 9.91
CA THR A 32 -4.03 12.97 8.62
C THR A 32 -4.30 14.32 7.95
N LEU A 33 -5.55 14.78 7.93
CA LEU A 33 -5.90 16.09 7.35
C LEU A 33 -5.20 17.25 8.06
N ARG A 34 -5.04 17.18 9.38
CA ARG A 34 -4.29 18.17 10.16
C ARG A 34 -2.80 18.17 9.82
N ALA A 35 -2.21 17.00 9.59
CA ALA A 35 -0.81 16.92 9.16
C ALA A 35 -0.58 17.56 7.78
N LEU A 36 -1.60 17.55 6.92
CA LEU A 36 -1.57 18.18 5.60
C LEU A 36 -2.02 19.65 5.61
N ASP A 37 -2.54 20.15 6.72
CA ASP A 37 -2.98 21.54 6.83
C ASP A 37 -1.78 22.50 6.79
N GLY A 38 -1.98 23.70 6.27
CA GLY A 38 -0.90 24.68 6.14
C GLY A 38 0.04 24.49 4.94
N LEU A 39 0.09 23.32 4.31
CA LEU A 39 0.81 23.05 3.04
C LEU A 39 0.18 23.74 1.81
N GLY A 40 -0.76 24.66 2.08
CA GLY A 40 -2.12 24.65 1.56
C GLY A 40 -2.33 24.25 0.11
N LEU A 41 -2.36 22.93 0.03
CA LEU A 41 -3.19 22.13 -0.82
C LEU A 41 -4.68 22.44 -0.57
N SER A 42 -5.48 22.26 -1.62
CA SER A 42 -6.95 22.31 -1.49
C SER A 42 -7.44 21.23 -0.52
N LEU A 43 -8.59 21.45 0.12
CA LEU A 43 -9.20 20.42 0.98
C LEU A 43 -9.49 19.12 0.20
N ARG A 44 -9.85 19.23 -1.08
CA ARG A 44 -10.03 18.08 -1.98
C ARG A 44 -8.75 17.26 -2.09
N THR A 45 -7.63 17.91 -2.37
CA THR A 45 -6.32 17.26 -2.48
C THR A 45 -5.95 16.59 -1.16
N ARG A 46 -6.10 17.29 -0.03
CA ARG A 46 -5.82 16.70 1.30
C ARG A 46 -6.66 15.45 1.58
N MET A 47 -7.93 15.46 1.22
CA MET A 47 -8.79 14.27 1.34
C MET A 47 -8.34 13.13 0.42
N GLN A 48 -7.95 13.43 -0.83
CA GLN A 48 -7.44 12.41 -1.74
C GLN A 48 -6.17 11.75 -1.21
N GLU A 49 -5.22 12.54 -0.69
CA GLU A 49 -3.98 12.02 -0.10
C GLU A 49 -4.24 11.20 1.17
N ALA A 50 -5.13 11.68 2.05
CA ALA A 50 -5.49 10.95 3.26
C ALA A 50 -6.08 9.56 2.93
N LEU A 51 -6.93 9.48 1.90
CA LEU A 51 -7.51 8.22 1.45
C LEU A 51 -6.52 7.35 0.68
N ALA A 52 -5.61 7.94 -0.10
CA ALA A 52 -4.55 7.22 -0.81
C ALA A 52 -3.60 6.52 0.18
N LEU A 53 -3.12 7.24 1.19
CA LEU A 53 -2.30 6.67 2.26
C LEU A 53 -3.05 5.55 2.98
N HIS A 54 -4.32 5.76 3.32
CA HIS A 54 -5.12 4.71 3.95
C HIS A 54 -5.27 3.45 3.06
N SER A 55 -5.38 3.63 1.75
CA SER A 55 -5.50 2.53 0.79
C SER A 55 -4.21 1.72 0.70
N LEU A 56 -3.04 2.37 0.73
CA LEU A 56 -1.74 1.68 0.76
C LEU A 56 -1.61 0.80 2.01
N VAL A 57 -1.95 1.35 3.18
CA VAL A 57 -1.94 0.62 4.45
C VAL A 57 -2.93 -0.55 4.43
N LEU A 58 -4.14 -0.35 3.91
CA LEU A 58 -5.14 -1.42 3.83
C LEU A 58 -4.73 -2.53 2.87
N ASN A 59 -4.12 -2.21 1.74
CA ASN A 59 -3.67 -3.21 0.77
C ASN A 59 -2.62 -4.15 1.39
N ALA A 60 -1.59 -3.59 2.03
CA ALA A 60 -0.58 -4.39 2.74
C ALA A 60 -1.19 -5.26 3.85
N ALA A 61 -2.14 -4.70 4.61
CA ALA A 61 -2.85 -5.44 5.65
C ALA A 61 -3.70 -6.59 5.09
N LEU A 62 -4.37 -6.38 3.96
CA LEU A 62 -5.16 -7.41 3.28
C LEU A 62 -4.27 -8.54 2.77
N SER A 63 -3.16 -8.24 2.09
CA SER A 63 -2.21 -9.25 1.62
C SER A 63 -1.65 -10.09 2.77
N THR A 64 -1.32 -9.46 3.90
CA THR A 64 -0.88 -10.16 5.11
C THR A 64 -1.97 -11.07 5.66
N ALA A 65 -3.21 -10.57 5.75
CA ALA A 65 -4.33 -11.35 6.25
C ALA A 65 -4.65 -12.56 5.36
N ASP A 66 -4.60 -12.39 4.04
CA ASP A 66 -4.84 -13.47 3.08
C ASP A 66 -3.74 -14.55 3.16
N GLU A 67 -2.47 -14.16 3.34
CA GLU A 67 -1.39 -15.14 3.56
C GLU A 67 -1.59 -15.92 4.87
N MET A 68 -1.91 -15.23 5.97
CA MET A 68 -2.14 -15.89 7.25
C MET A 68 -3.36 -16.83 7.22
N GLU A 69 -4.42 -16.47 6.49
CA GLU A 69 -5.58 -17.33 6.27
C GLU A 69 -5.21 -18.56 5.43
N ALA A 70 -4.44 -18.37 4.35
CA ALA A 70 -3.96 -19.47 3.51
C ALA A 70 -3.08 -20.47 4.29
N GLU A 71 -2.17 -19.98 5.14
CA GLU A 71 -1.36 -20.85 5.99
C GLU A 71 -2.22 -21.62 7.02
N GLN A 72 -3.21 -20.96 7.63
CA GLN A 72 -4.12 -21.61 8.58
C GLN A 72 -4.99 -22.69 7.95
N GLU A 73 -5.51 -22.45 6.75
CA GLU A 73 -6.39 -23.39 6.04
C GLU A 73 -5.62 -24.59 5.47
N THR A 74 -4.42 -24.34 4.93
CA THR A 74 -3.64 -25.37 4.21
C THR A 74 -2.57 -26.05 5.06
N GLY A 75 -2.12 -25.39 6.15
CA GLY A 75 -0.95 -25.80 6.92
C GLY A 75 0.39 -25.60 6.19
N VAL A 76 0.39 -24.91 5.05
CA VAL A 76 1.56 -24.68 4.21
C VAL A 76 1.97 -23.21 4.33
N THR A 77 3.20 -22.97 4.75
CA THR A 77 3.78 -21.61 4.81
C THR A 77 4.04 -21.05 3.42
N LEU A 78 4.05 -19.72 3.25
CA LEU A 78 4.42 -19.05 2.00
C LEU A 78 5.70 -19.62 1.36
N ALA A 79 6.78 -19.73 2.15
CA ALA A 79 8.07 -20.21 1.66
C ALA A 79 8.00 -21.65 1.13
N ARG A 80 7.25 -22.53 1.80
CA ARG A 80 7.04 -23.91 1.32
C ARG A 80 6.17 -23.92 0.08
N TRP A 81 5.12 -23.09 0.05
CA TRP A 81 4.26 -22.97 -1.13
C TRP A 81 5.07 -22.51 -2.35
N LEU A 82 5.90 -21.46 -2.22
CA LEU A 82 6.78 -20.97 -3.28
C LEU A 82 7.73 -22.07 -3.80
N GLN A 83 8.34 -22.85 -2.91
CA GLN A 83 9.16 -24.00 -3.29
C GLN A 83 8.36 -25.03 -4.12
N THR A 84 7.10 -25.30 -3.77
CA THR A 84 6.26 -26.22 -4.58
C THR A 84 5.90 -25.66 -5.96
N GLN A 85 5.92 -24.34 -6.14
CA GLN A 85 5.64 -23.69 -7.42
C GLN A 85 6.87 -23.53 -8.31
N GLN A 86 8.09 -23.70 -7.77
CA GLN A 86 9.34 -23.38 -8.46
C GLN A 86 9.45 -24.02 -9.85
N THR A 87 9.33 -25.34 -9.96
CA THR A 87 9.46 -26.05 -11.25
C THR A 87 8.45 -25.57 -12.28
N ARG A 88 7.20 -25.34 -11.86
CA ARG A 88 6.14 -24.86 -12.76
C ARG A 88 6.43 -23.45 -13.24
N THR A 89 6.93 -22.58 -12.37
CA THR A 89 7.35 -21.23 -12.70
C THR A 89 8.50 -21.26 -13.70
N GLU A 90 9.53 -22.09 -13.47
CA GLU A 90 10.67 -22.25 -14.37
C GLU A 90 10.23 -22.70 -15.78
N GLU A 91 9.36 -23.71 -15.88
CA GLU A 91 8.80 -24.16 -17.16
C GLU A 91 8.03 -23.05 -17.90
N LEU A 92 7.24 -22.26 -17.16
CA LEU A 92 6.47 -21.17 -17.74
C LEU A 92 7.37 -20.03 -18.25
N LEU A 93 8.42 -19.70 -17.49
CA LEU A 93 9.38 -18.66 -17.88
C LEU A 93 10.27 -19.11 -19.04
N ALA A 94 10.62 -20.40 -19.11
CA ALA A 94 11.37 -20.99 -20.22
C ALA A 94 10.58 -21.03 -21.55
N SER A 95 9.26 -20.83 -21.53
CA SER A 95 8.42 -20.82 -22.74
C SER A 95 8.74 -19.68 -23.72
N GLY A 96 9.53 -18.69 -23.32
CA GLY A 96 9.85 -17.50 -24.11
C GLY A 96 8.73 -16.46 -24.20
N ARG A 97 7.57 -16.72 -23.57
CA ARG A 97 6.40 -15.82 -23.58
C ARG A 97 6.55 -14.59 -22.69
N PHE A 98 7.42 -14.65 -21.69
CA PHE A 98 7.57 -13.60 -20.67
C PHE A 98 9.05 -13.18 -20.51
N PRO A 99 9.66 -12.56 -21.53
CA PRO A 99 11.11 -12.32 -21.57
C PRO A 99 11.63 -11.37 -20.48
N LEU A 100 10.81 -10.45 -19.99
CA LEU A 100 11.18 -9.59 -18.85
C LEU A 100 11.01 -10.33 -17.52
N LEU A 101 9.93 -11.10 -17.36
CA LEU A 101 9.68 -11.86 -16.13
C LEU A 101 10.72 -12.97 -15.95
N ALA A 102 11.20 -13.57 -17.04
CA ALA A 102 12.27 -14.56 -17.01
C ALA A 102 13.63 -13.99 -16.56
N GLN A 103 13.80 -12.67 -16.52
CA GLN A 103 14.98 -12.02 -15.94
C GLN A 103 14.85 -11.83 -14.43
N VAL A 104 13.67 -12.06 -13.84
CA VAL A 104 13.44 -11.88 -12.42
C VAL A 104 14.03 -13.06 -11.65
N HIS A 105 14.94 -12.76 -10.72
CA HIS A 105 15.50 -13.71 -9.76
C HIS A 105 14.72 -13.62 -8.44
N GLU A 106 14.69 -14.71 -7.67
CA GLU A 106 13.94 -14.79 -6.40
C GLU A 106 14.32 -13.65 -5.44
N GLU A 107 15.61 -13.33 -5.35
CA GLU A 107 16.14 -12.21 -4.54
C GLU A 107 15.67 -10.81 -4.99
N MET A 108 15.08 -10.69 -6.20
CA MET A 108 14.54 -9.42 -6.71
C MET A 108 13.04 -9.25 -6.43
N VAL A 109 12.38 -10.27 -5.89
CA VAL A 109 10.97 -10.19 -5.52
C VAL A 109 10.88 -9.68 -4.08
N PRO A 110 10.33 -8.48 -3.84
CA PRO A 110 10.23 -7.94 -2.50
C PRO A 110 9.24 -8.75 -1.67
N ASP A 111 9.51 -8.88 -0.38
CA ASP A 111 8.49 -9.33 0.56
C ASP A 111 7.40 -8.25 0.76
N LEU A 112 6.36 -8.57 1.55
CA LEU A 112 5.23 -7.66 1.75
C LEU A 112 5.64 -6.37 2.49
N ASP A 113 6.61 -6.43 3.40
CA ASP A 113 7.08 -5.27 4.14
C ASP A 113 7.94 -4.38 3.23
N GLU A 114 8.87 -4.98 2.47
CA GLU A 114 9.67 -4.28 1.46
C GLU A 114 8.80 -3.62 0.38
N LEU A 115 7.75 -4.31 -0.07
CA LEU A 115 6.80 -3.75 -1.04
C LEU A 115 6.01 -2.58 -0.43
N PHE A 116 5.56 -2.70 0.83
CA PHE A 116 4.86 -1.62 1.52
C PHE A 116 5.75 -0.38 1.66
N GLU A 117 6.99 -0.55 2.15
CA GLU A 117 7.95 0.54 2.30
C GLU A 117 8.25 1.19 0.95
N TYR A 118 8.49 0.40 -0.11
CA TYR A 118 8.70 0.95 -1.44
C TYR A 118 7.50 1.77 -1.94
N CYS A 119 6.28 1.28 -1.73
CA CYS A 119 5.08 2.01 -2.12
C CYS A 119 4.89 3.31 -1.32
N LEU A 120 5.18 3.27 -0.01
CA LEU A 120 5.10 4.43 0.86
C LEU A 120 6.14 5.48 0.45
N ASP A 121 7.39 5.09 0.24
CA ASP A 121 8.47 5.98 -0.20
C ASP A 121 8.10 6.65 -1.52
N ARG A 122 7.67 5.88 -2.52
CA ARG A 122 7.31 6.45 -3.83
C ARG A 122 6.09 7.38 -3.75
N HIS A 123 5.13 7.07 -2.88
CA HIS A 123 3.99 7.95 -2.63
C HIS A 123 4.44 9.27 -1.99
N LEU A 124 5.31 9.21 -0.97
CA LEU A 124 5.84 10.38 -0.28
C LEU A 124 6.75 11.22 -1.20
N ASP A 125 7.57 10.59 -2.04
CA ASP A 125 8.40 11.27 -3.05
C ASP A 125 7.53 12.08 -4.02
N GLY A 126 6.48 11.46 -4.56
CA GLY A 126 5.53 12.14 -5.44
C GLY A 126 4.77 13.26 -4.73
N PHE A 127 4.39 13.03 -3.47
CA PHE A 127 3.72 14.02 -2.64
C PHE A 127 4.63 15.24 -2.34
N ALA A 128 5.91 15.01 -2.08
CA ALA A 128 6.89 16.07 -1.86
C ALA A 128 7.02 17.00 -3.07
N ILE A 129 7.01 16.44 -4.29
CA ILE A 129 7.01 17.23 -5.54
C ILE A 129 5.74 18.09 -5.61
N LEU A 130 4.56 17.51 -5.35
CA LEU A 130 3.29 18.23 -5.36
C LEU A 130 3.31 19.43 -4.40
N VAL A 131 3.80 19.23 -3.17
CA VAL A 131 3.91 20.30 -2.17
C VAL A 131 4.87 21.39 -2.63
N ALA A 132 6.06 21.03 -3.11
CA ALA A 132 7.05 21.98 -3.60
C ALA A 132 6.52 22.85 -4.75
N GLU A 133 5.76 22.26 -5.69
CA GLU A 133 5.13 23.04 -6.76
C GLU A 133 4.05 24.01 -6.24
N GLN A 134 3.34 23.66 -5.19
CA GLN A 134 2.33 24.54 -4.58
C GLN A 134 2.99 25.69 -3.82
N GLU A 135 4.09 25.44 -3.13
CA GLU A 135 4.92 26.48 -2.52
C GLU A 135 5.46 27.45 -3.56
N ALA A 136 6.02 26.94 -4.67
CA ALA A 136 6.53 27.78 -5.75
C ALA A 136 5.44 28.66 -6.37
N ARG A 137 4.22 28.12 -6.58
CA ARG A 137 3.07 28.89 -7.08
C ARG A 137 2.68 30.05 -6.15
N ARG A 138 2.67 29.82 -4.83
CA ARG A 138 2.34 30.85 -3.84
C ARG A 138 3.36 31.98 -3.78
N VAL A 139 4.65 31.66 -3.94
CA VAL A 139 5.73 32.66 -3.96
C VAL A 139 5.68 33.50 -5.23
N GLY A 140 5.17 32.95 -6.34
CA GLY A 140 5.08 33.61 -7.64
C GLY A 140 3.81 34.46 -7.88
N GLU A 141 2.79 34.40 -7.01
CA GLU A 141 1.60 35.25 -7.14
C GLU A 141 1.92 36.70 -6.69
N PRO A 142 1.80 37.72 -7.57
CA PRO A 142 1.96 39.11 -7.16
C PRO A 142 0.79 39.52 -6.25
N LYS A 143 1.13 40.21 -5.16
CA LYS A 143 0.19 40.79 -4.18
C LYS A 143 -0.73 41.84 -4.79
#